data_AF-A0A9E3HU98-F1
#
_entry.id   AF-A0A9E3HU98-F1
#
_cell.length_a   1.000
_cell.length_b   1.000
_cell.length_c   1.000
_cell.angle_alpha   90.00
_cell.angle_beta   90.00
_cell.angle_gamma   90.00
#
_symmetry.space_group_name_H-M   'P 1'
#
loop_
_entity.id
_entity.type
_entity.pdbx_description
1 polymer ?
#
loop_
_entity_poly.entity_id
_entity_poly.type
_entity_poly.pdbx_seq_one_letter_code
_entity_poly.pdbx_strand_id
1 'polypeptide(L)'
;MNCDNILLGLSSSLVLLWFGHLLITEREKKRAFKAAQELFREAFMPEIRILSPEVESIGTHFNMFNYMSDMGNRHLTAIIKIEPFLKPSKRTTLRSKLNEYQRYIQGFPGWFDRDGFYKEEERIIQGKKRAFQAINDIVNFVEG
;
A
#
# COMPACT_ATOMS: atom_id res chain seq x y z
N MET A 1 0.05 -39.23 -47.14
CA MET A 1 0.34 -38.29 -46.06
C MET A 1 -0.66 -38.56 -44.95
N ASN A 2 -0.19 -39.06 -43.79
CA ASN A 2 -1.07 -39.41 -42.67
C ASN A 2 -1.56 -38.15 -41.96
N CYS A 3 -2.86 -37.89 -42.03
CA CYS A 3 -3.53 -36.81 -41.32
C CYS A 3 -3.26 -36.85 -39.80
N ASP A 4 -2.97 -38.02 -39.25
CA ASP A 4 -2.70 -38.24 -37.81
C ASP A 4 -1.44 -37.51 -37.32
N ASN A 5 -0.39 -37.43 -38.15
CA ASN A 5 0.85 -36.73 -37.78
C ASN A 5 0.70 -35.20 -37.83
N ILE A 6 -0.19 -34.70 -38.68
CA ILE A 6 -0.51 -33.27 -38.77
C ILE A 6 -1.37 -32.87 -37.56
N LEU A 7 -2.33 -33.71 -37.17
CA LEU A 7 -3.19 -33.47 -36.00
C LEU A 7 -2.39 -33.46 -34.68
N LEU A 8 -1.42 -34.38 -34.54
CA LEU A 8 -0.50 -34.42 -33.41
C LEU A 8 0.44 -33.19 -33.37
N GLY A 9 0.97 -32.75 -34.52
CA GLY A 9 1.81 -31.55 -34.59
C GLY A 9 1.09 -30.23 -34.30
N LEU A 10 -0.20 -30.14 -34.70
CA LEU A 10 -1.04 -28.96 -34.41
C LEU A 10 -1.44 -28.91 -32.93
N SER A 11 -1.81 -30.05 -32.34
CA SER A 11 -2.15 -30.12 -30.90
C SER A 11 -0.95 -29.82 -29.99
N SER A 12 0.25 -30.32 -30.31
CA SER A 12 1.46 -29.99 -29.55
C SER A 12 1.84 -28.50 -29.64
N SER A 13 1.66 -27.89 -30.81
CA SER A 13 1.92 -26.45 -31.00
C SER A 13 0.94 -25.57 -30.23
N LEU A 14 -0.34 -25.96 -30.18
CA LEU A 14 -1.38 -25.30 -29.36
C LEU A 14 -1.06 -25.38 -27.86
N VAL A 15 -0.62 -26.54 -27.36
CA VAL A 15 -0.22 -26.71 -25.95
C VAL A 15 0.97 -25.82 -25.61
N LEU A 16 1.98 -25.73 -26.48
CA LEU A 16 3.14 -24.85 -26.30
C LEU A 16 2.75 -23.37 -26.31
N LEU A 17 1.86 -22.95 -27.21
CA LEU A 17 1.33 -21.58 -27.24
C LEU A 17 0.55 -21.25 -25.96
N TRP A 18 -0.27 -22.19 -25.47
CA TRP A 18 -1.04 -22.01 -24.25
C TRP A 18 -0.15 -21.91 -23.01
N PHE A 19 0.85 -22.79 -22.89
CA PHE A 19 1.86 -22.71 -21.82
C PHE A 19 2.69 -21.43 -21.91
N GLY A 20 3.10 -21.02 -23.11
CA GLY A 20 3.81 -19.76 -23.35
C GLY A 20 2.97 -18.56 -22.90
N HIS A 21 1.68 -18.53 -23.25
CA HIS A 21 0.75 -17.49 -22.82
C HIS A 21 0.60 -17.44 -21.30
N LEU A 22 0.39 -18.60 -20.64
CA LEU A 22 0.30 -18.67 -19.18
C LEU A 22 1.54 -18.11 -18.48
N LEU A 23 2.74 -18.47 -18.96
CA LEU A 23 4.00 -17.97 -18.40
C LEU A 23 4.14 -16.46 -18.56
N ILE A 24 3.71 -15.90 -19.70
CA ILE A 24 3.72 -14.45 -19.94
C ILE A 24 2.73 -13.77 -18.99
N THR A 25 1.50 -14.25 -18.90
CA THR A 25 0.47 -13.69 -18.02
C THR A 25 0.89 -13.74 -16.54
N GLU A 26 1.52 -14.83 -16.10
CA GLU A 26 2.07 -14.93 -14.73
C GLU A 26 3.20 -13.93 -14.48
N ARG A 27 4.10 -13.73 -15.45
CA ARG A 27 5.17 -12.72 -15.35
C ARG A 27 4.60 -11.30 -15.29
N GLU A 28 3.61 -11.00 -16.12
CA GLU A 28 2.94 -9.70 -16.12
C GLU A 28 2.19 -9.44 -14.81
N LYS A 29 1.47 -10.44 -14.28
CA LYS A 29 0.84 -10.34 -12.96
C LYS A 29 1.83 -10.06 -11.86
N LYS A 30 2.99 -10.75 -11.84
CA LYS A 30 4.04 -10.50 -10.84
C LYS A 30 4.63 -9.10 -10.96
N ARG A 31 4.85 -8.60 -12.18
CA ARG A 31 5.33 -7.23 -12.42
C ARG A 31 4.31 -6.19 -11.96
N ALA A 32 3.04 -6.38 -12.34
CA ALA A 32 1.96 -5.49 -11.95
C ALA A 32 1.76 -5.47 -10.43
N PHE A 33 1.87 -6.63 -9.76
CA PHE A 33 1.81 -6.70 -8.31
C PHE A 33 2.98 -5.95 -7.66
N LYS A 34 4.21 -6.14 -8.13
CA LYS A 34 5.37 -5.43 -7.60
C LYS A 34 5.25 -3.90 -7.77
N ALA A 35 4.79 -3.45 -8.93
CA ALA A 35 4.53 -2.04 -9.17
C ALA A 35 3.41 -1.50 -8.25
N ALA A 36 2.37 -2.30 -7.99
CA ALA A 36 1.32 -1.93 -7.05
C ALA A 36 1.84 -1.88 -5.60
N GLN A 37 2.75 -2.77 -5.18
CA GLN A 37 3.40 -2.72 -3.87
C GLN A 37 4.24 -1.46 -3.71
N GLU A 38 5.01 -1.08 -4.73
CA GLU A 38 5.82 0.13 -4.72
C GLU A 38 4.96 1.39 -4.61
N LEU A 39 3.93 1.51 -5.45
CA LEU A 39 2.94 2.60 -5.35
C LEU A 39 2.23 2.62 -4.00
N PHE A 40 1.96 1.44 -3.42
CA PHE A 40 1.37 1.35 -2.10
C PHE A 40 2.30 1.92 -1.05
N ARG A 41 3.57 1.50 -1.01
CA ARG A 41 4.58 2.06 -0.10
C ARG A 41 4.71 3.56 -0.26
N GLU A 42 4.86 4.04 -1.49
CA GLU A 42 5.00 5.47 -1.81
C GLU A 42 3.83 6.31 -1.29
N ALA A 43 2.61 5.78 -1.33
CA ALA A 43 1.42 6.49 -0.84
C ALA A 43 1.46 6.78 0.67
N PHE A 44 2.15 5.95 1.46
CA PHE A 44 2.29 6.09 2.91
C PHE A 44 3.61 6.74 3.36
N MET A 45 4.58 6.92 2.45
CA MET A 45 5.88 7.51 2.77
C MET A 45 5.82 8.91 3.41
N PRO A 46 4.93 9.83 3.00
CA PRO A 46 4.83 11.14 3.65
C PRO A 46 4.47 11.01 5.13
N GLU A 47 3.53 10.12 5.46
CA GLU A 47 3.10 9.89 6.83
C GLU A 47 4.20 9.20 7.65
N ILE A 48 4.93 8.25 7.07
CA ILE A 48 6.11 7.63 7.71
C ILE A 48 7.14 8.70 8.08
N ARG A 49 7.40 9.65 7.19
CA ARG A 49 8.37 10.74 7.44
C ARG A 49 7.88 11.64 8.56
N ILE A 50 6.64 12.13 8.49
CA ILE A 50 6.10 13.07 9.48
C ILE A 50 5.95 12.41 10.86
N LEU A 51 5.47 11.18 10.91
CA LEU A 51 5.27 10.44 12.16
C LEU A 51 6.56 9.81 12.70
N SER A 52 7.68 9.91 11.99
CA SER A 52 8.96 9.40 12.44
C SER A 52 9.30 9.96 13.83
N PRO A 53 9.78 9.14 14.77
CA PRO A 53 10.15 9.58 16.11
C PRO A 53 11.09 10.80 16.10
N GLU A 54 11.95 10.91 15.10
CA GLU A 54 12.96 11.96 14.92
C GLU A 54 12.39 13.32 14.48
N VAL A 55 11.16 13.37 13.98
CA VAL A 55 10.55 14.63 13.49
C VAL A 55 9.84 15.37 14.62
N GLU A 56 10.36 16.52 15.02
CA GLU A 56 9.79 17.33 16.10
C GLU A 56 8.80 18.40 15.61
N SER A 57 8.87 18.77 14.33
CA SER A 57 8.05 19.81 13.71
C SER A 57 7.76 19.52 12.24
N ILE A 58 6.59 19.95 11.77
CA ILE A 58 6.20 19.94 10.36
C ILE A 58 6.22 21.34 9.72
N GLY A 59 6.55 22.36 10.50
CA GLY A 59 6.62 23.75 10.09
C GLY A 59 5.29 24.51 10.14
N THR A 60 5.39 25.82 10.27
CA THR A 60 4.29 26.78 10.45
C THR A 60 3.37 26.93 9.22
N HIS A 61 3.83 26.53 8.04
CA HIS A 61 3.10 26.66 6.78
C HIS A 61 2.40 25.36 6.34
N PHE A 62 2.36 24.35 7.21
CA PHE A 62 1.72 23.08 6.87
C PHE A 62 0.20 23.21 6.79
N ASN A 63 -0.35 23.15 5.59
CA ASN A 63 -1.80 23.14 5.39
C ASN A 63 -2.38 21.75 5.71
N MET A 64 -2.75 21.57 6.98
CA MET A 64 -3.27 20.29 7.50
C MET A 64 -4.52 19.80 6.75
N PHE A 65 -5.44 20.70 6.39
CA PHE A 65 -6.68 20.31 5.73
C PHE A 65 -6.41 19.72 4.34
N ASN A 66 -5.63 20.44 3.52
CA ASN A 66 -5.24 19.95 2.19
C ASN A 66 -4.42 18.65 2.32
N TYR A 67 -3.50 18.59 3.28
CA TYR A 67 -2.72 17.39 3.52
C TYR A 67 -3.58 16.17 3.86
N MET A 68 -4.57 16.30 4.75
CA MET A 68 -5.45 15.18 5.11
C MET A 68 -6.33 14.72 3.96
N SER A 69 -6.85 15.66 3.16
CA SER A 69 -7.60 15.35 1.94
C SER A 69 -6.74 14.57 0.95
N ASP A 70 -5.54 15.06 0.67
CA ASP A 70 -4.61 14.42 -0.26
C ASP A 70 -4.14 13.06 0.27
N MET A 71 -3.89 12.94 1.57
CA MET A 71 -3.55 11.68 2.24
C MET A 71 -4.63 10.62 2.02
N GLY A 72 -5.89 10.97 2.28
CA GLY A 72 -7.02 10.06 2.07
C GLY A 72 -7.09 9.57 0.62
N ASN A 73 -6.93 10.49 -0.35
CA ASN A 73 -6.95 10.15 -1.77
C ASN A 73 -5.77 9.24 -2.18
N ARG A 74 -4.55 9.53 -1.70
CA ARG A 74 -3.37 8.69 -1.96
C ARG A 74 -3.55 7.28 -1.42
N HIS A 75 -3.95 7.16 -0.16
CA HIS A 75 -4.15 5.86 0.50
C HIS A 75 -5.23 5.06 -0.20
N LEU A 76 -6.40 5.66 -0.47
CA LEU A 76 -7.50 4.99 -1.17
C LEU A 76 -7.06 4.48 -2.56
N THR A 77 -6.36 5.32 -3.33
CA THR A 77 -5.87 4.94 -4.66
C THR A 77 -4.90 3.76 -4.59
N ALA A 78 -3.96 3.79 -3.64
CA ALA A 78 -3.03 2.68 -3.42
C ALA A 78 -3.75 1.38 -3.04
N ILE A 79 -4.73 1.45 -2.14
CA ILE A 79 -5.53 0.30 -1.70
C ILE A 79 -6.27 -0.34 -2.87
N ILE A 80 -6.98 0.47 -3.68
CA ILE A 80 -7.73 -0.01 -4.85
C ILE A 80 -6.81 -0.72 -5.85
N LYS A 81 -5.56 -0.23 -6.01
CA LYS A 81 -4.59 -0.84 -6.92
C LYS A 81 -4.01 -2.15 -6.38
N ILE A 82 -3.79 -2.28 -5.08
CA ILE A 82 -3.16 -3.49 -4.51
C ILE A 82 -4.17 -4.61 -4.21
N GLU A 83 -5.39 -4.28 -3.79
CA GLU A 83 -6.40 -5.26 -3.37
C GLU A 83 -6.65 -6.40 -4.37
N PRO A 84 -6.76 -6.15 -5.70
CA PRO A 84 -7.00 -7.20 -6.69
C PRO A 84 -5.97 -8.33 -6.65
N PHE A 85 -4.72 -8.03 -6.29
CA PHE A 85 -3.63 -9.00 -6.23
C PHE A 85 -3.58 -9.79 -4.92
N LEU A 86 -4.27 -9.32 -3.88
CA LEU A 86 -4.31 -9.96 -2.57
C LEU A 86 -5.38 -11.05 -2.52
N LYS A 87 -5.10 -12.15 -1.80
CA LYS A 87 -6.11 -13.16 -1.45
C LYS A 87 -7.19 -12.54 -0.54
N PRO A 88 -8.44 -13.05 -0.54
CA PRO A 88 -9.52 -12.49 0.30
C PRO A 88 -9.17 -12.34 1.78
N SER A 89 -8.49 -13.32 2.38
CA SER A 89 -8.03 -13.25 3.79
C SER A 89 -7.02 -12.13 4.02
N LYS A 90 -6.09 -11.90 3.09
CA LYS A 90 -5.13 -10.79 3.14
C LYS A 90 -5.84 -9.44 2.99
N ARG A 91 -6.88 -9.33 2.13
CA ARG A 91 -7.69 -8.10 1.99
C ARG A 91 -8.39 -7.73 3.29
N THR A 92 -9.04 -8.69 3.94
CA THR A 92 -9.72 -8.46 5.23
C THR A 92 -8.73 -8.00 6.31
N THR A 93 -7.55 -8.62 6.36
CA THR A 93 -6.49 -8.25 7.31
C THR A 93 -5.96 -6.85 7.03
N LEU A 94 -5.72 -6.51 5.76
CA LEU A 94 -5.29 -5.16 5.34
C LEU A 94 -6.31 -4.11 5.79
N ARG A 95 -7.60 -4.33 5.53
CA ARG A 95 -8.68 -3.42 5.95
C ARG A 95 -8.75 -3.24 7.46
N SER A 96 -8.54 -4.32 8.22
CA SER A 96 -8.48 -4.23 9.69
C SER A 96 -7.32 -3.34 10.16
N LYS A 97 -6.12 -3.53 9.60
CA LYS A 97 -4.94 -2.71 9.93
C LYS A 97 -5.15 -1.24 9.54
N LEU A 98 -5.74 -0.99 8.37
CA LEU A 98 -6.07 0.37 7.92
C LEU A 98 -7.07 1.07 8.85
N ASN A 99 -8.10 0.35 9.30
CA ASN A 99 -9.07 0.88 10.27
C ASN A 99 -8.41 1.21 11.62
N GLU A 100 -7.46 0.38 12.07
CA GLU A 100 -6.70 0.66 13.28
C GLU A 100 -5.84 1.92 13.12
N TYR A 101 -5.11 2.02 12.01
CA TYR A 101 -4.33 3.20 11.65
C TYR A 101 -5.20 4.47 11.61
N GLN A 102 -6.39 4.40 11.00
CA GLN A 102 -7.32 5.53 10.95
C GLN A 102 -7.72 6.03 12.34
N ARG A 103 -7.89 5.13 13.32
CA ARG A 103 -8.19 5.53 14.70
C ARG A 103 -7.07 6.35 15.34
N TYR A 104 -5.81 6.03 15.01
CA TYR A 104 -4.68 6.81 15.51
C TYR A 104 -4.61 8.18 14.84
N ILE A 105 -4.81 8.25 13.52
CA ILE A 105 -4.63 9.51 12.79
C ILE A 105 -5.83 10.47 12.84
N GLN A 106 -6.99 10.03 13.35
CA GLN A 106 -8.13 10.93 13.61
C GLN A 106 -7.77 12.10 14.55
N GLY A 107 -6.82 11.90 15.47
CA GLY A 107 -6.34 12.96 16.36
C GLY A 107 -5.29 13.88 15.76
N PHE A 108 -4.80 13.59 14.56
CA PHE A 108 -3.58 14.18 13.99
C PHE A 108 -3.58 15.71 13.94
N PRO A 109 -4.65 16.41 13.51
CA PRO A 109 -4.67 17.88 13.56
C PRO A 109 -4.46 18.46 14.96
N GLY A 110 -4.91 17.75 15.99
CA GLY A 110 -4.80 18.19 17.39
C GLY A 110 -3.41 17.94 18.00
N TRP A 111 -2.51 17.26 17.29
CA TRP A 111 -1.17 16.91 17.78
C TRP A 111 -0.17 18.05 17.69
N PHE A 112 -0.51 19.09 16.93
CA PHE A 112 0.37 20.21 16.66
C PHE A 112 -0.07 21.45 17.43
N ASP A 113 0.91 22.23 17.88
CA ASP A 113 0.66 23.58 18.35
C ASP A 113 0.43 24.55 17.17
N ARG A 114 0.30 25.85 17.46
CA ARG A 114 0.07 26.87 16.43
C ARG A 114 1.29 27.09 15.53
N ASP A 115 2.48 26.69 15.98
CA ASP A 115 3.74 26.88 15.29
C ASP A 115 4.15 25.63 14.49
N GLY A 116 3.33 24.57 14.51
CA GLY A 116 3.54 23.34 13.76
C GLY A 116 4.49 22.35 14.44
N PHE A 117 4.79 22.55 15.73
CA PHE A 117 5.53 21.59 16.55
C PHE A 117 4.58 20.56 17.14
N TYR A 118 5.08 19.35 17.35
CA TYR A 118 4.36 18.36 18.14
C TYR A 118 4.22 18.86 19.58
N LYS A 119 3.01 18.82 20.12
CA LYS A 119 2.81 19.09 21.55
C LYS A 119 3.49 17.99 22.36
N GLU A 120 4.19 18.39 23.42
CA GLU A 120 4.88 17.48 24.36
C GLU A 120 3.92 16.78 25.34
N GLU A 121 2.70 16.47 24.90
CA GLU A 121 1.76 15.69 25.72
C GLU A 121 2.05 14.20 25.53
N GLU A 122 2.17 13.45 26.63
CA GLU A 122 2.50 12.03 26.59
C GLU A 122 1.54 11.22 25.70
N ARG A 123 0.25 11.56 25.73
CA ARG A 123 -0.77 10.96 24.87
C ARG A 123 -0.49 11.17 23.38
N ILE A 124 0.03 12.34 22.98
CA ILE A 124 0.37 12.68 21.60
C ILE A 124 1.62 11.93 21.18
N ILE A 125 2.64 11.89 22.04
CA ILE A 125 3.87 11.12 21.78
C ILE A 125 3.56 9.62 21.59
N GLN A 126 2.72 9.04 22.45
CA GLN A 126 2.27 7.66 22.31
C GLN A 126 1.42 7.46 21.06
N GLY A 127 0.51 8.40 20.75
CA GLY A 127 -0.30 8.38 19.53
C GLY A 127 0.55 8.37 18.27
N LYS A 128 1.56 9.24 18.20
CA LYS A 128 2.53 9.33 17.11
C LYS A 128 3.29 8.01 16.91
N LYS A 129 3.84 7.45 18.00
CA LYS A 129 4.54 6.14 17.96
C LYS A 129 3.64 5.02 17.46
N ARG A 130 2.39 4.95 17.93
CA ARG A 130 1.41 3.92 17.49
C ARG A 130 1.04 4.10 16.02
N ALA A 131 0.78 5.33 15.58
CA ALA A 131 0.48 5.61 14.18
C ALA A 131 1.66 5.24 13.27
N PHE A 132 2.89 5.61 13.65
CA PHE A 132 4.10 5.26 12.92
C PHE A 132 4.28 3.74 12.80
N GLN A 133 4.13 3.02 13.92
CA GLN A 133 4.23 1.55 13.90
C GLN A 133 3.13 0.93 13.03
N ALA A 134 1.88 1.40 13.15
CA ALA A 134 0.76 0.89 12.38
C ALA A 134 0.97 1.04 10.87
N ILE A 135 1.51 2.18 10.40
CA ILE A 135 1.82 2.37 8.97
C ILE A 135 2.92 1.41 8.53
N ASN A 136 4.01 1.29 9.29
CA ASN A 136 5.09 0.36 8.94
C ASN A 136 4.57 -1.09 8.87
N ASP A 137 3.72 -1.49 9.82
CA ASP A 137 3.10 -2.82 9.82
C ASP A 137 2.19 -3.02 8.60
N ILE A 138 1.48 -1.99 8.13
CA ILE A 138 0.64 -2.03 6.93
C ILE A 138 1.50 -2.21 5.68
N VAL A 139 2.56 -1.39 5.53
CA VAL A 139 3.47 -1.45 4.38
C VAL A 139 4.18 -2.80 4.33
N ASN A 140 4.78 -3.24 5.44
CA ASN A 140 5.47 -4.53 5.54
C ASN A 140 4.52 -5.72 5.29
N PHE A 141 3.26 -5.62 5.73
CA PHE A 141 2.25 -6.65 5.47
C PHE A 141 1.91 -6.81 3.98
N VAL A 142 1.95 -5.72 3.22
CA VAL A 142 1.71 -5.74 1.77
C VAL A 142 2.93 -6.23 1.01
N GLU A 143 4.13 -5.92 1.49
CA GLU A 143 5.40 -6.35 0.88
C GLU A 143 5.76 -7.82 1.14
N GLY A 144 5.36 -8.38 2.30
CA GLY A 144 5.57 -9.80 2.68
C GLY A 144 4.48 -10.77 2.22
#